data_AF-A0A223P0D8-F1
#
_entry.id   AF-A0A223P0D8-F1
#
_cell.length_a   1.000
_cell.length_b   1.000
_cell.length_c   1.000
_cell.angle_alpha   90.00
_cell.angle_beta   90.00
_cell.angle_gamma   90.00
#
_symmetry.space_group_name_H-M   'P 1'
#
loop_
_entity.id
_entity.type
_entity.pdbx_description
1 polymer ?
#
loop_
_entity_poly.entity_id
_entity_poly.type
_entity_poly.pdbx_seq_one_letter_code
_entity_poly.pdbx_strand_id
1 'polypeptide(L)' 'MTTLPPLINKIMQKEGTVKFFNETKGFGFITPSAGGQDVFVHSTGLIDEIRENDKVEFEVENGRKGLNAVNVKVI' A
#
# COMPACT_ATOMS: atom_id res chain seq x y z
N MET A 1 9.22 -0.19 -35.40
CA MET A 1 7.90 0.40 -35.06
C MET A 1 7.31 -0.33 -33.86
N THR A 2 7.97 -0.21 -32.71
CA THR A 2 7.38 -0.60 -31.43
C THR A 2 8.04 0.31 -30.43
N THR A 3 7.39 1.43 -30.14
CA THR A 3 7.72 2.20 -28.95
C THR A 3 7.43 1.27 -27.78
N LEU A 4 8.48 0.77 -27.10
CA LEU A 4 8.29 0.24 -25.75
C LEU A 4 7.59 1.36 -24.96
N PRO A 5 6.47 1.08 -24.27
CA PRO A 5 5.90 2.07 -23.38
C PRO A 5 6.98 2.50 -22.38
N PRO A 6 7.04 3.79 -22.01
CA PRO A 6 8.00 4.25 -21.03
C PRO A 6 7.85 3.36 -19.80
N LEU A 7 8.95 2.72 -19.39
CA LEU A 7 9.06 2.09 -18.09
C LEU A 7 9.08 3.24 -17.08
N ILE A 8 7.95 3.93 -16.92
CA ILE A 8 7.69 4.88 -15.84
C ILE A 8 8.16 4.11 -14.62
N ASN A 9 9.21 4.61 -13.97
CA ASN A 9 9.84 4.00 -12.80
C ASN A 9 8.75 3.27 -12.02
N LYS A 10 8.68 1.95 -12.19
CA LYS A 10 7.74 1.13 -11.44
C LYS A 10 8.39 1.03 -10.08
N ILE A 11 8.29 2.12 -9.32
CA ILE A 11 8.31 2.07 -7.86
C ILE A 11 7.39 0.90 -7.57
N MET A 12 7.94 -0.15 -6.96
CA MET A 12 7.32 -1.47 -6.95
C MET A 12 5.97 -1.39 -6.24
N GLN A 13 4.91 -1.09 -7.00
CA GLN A 13 3.55 -1.09 -6.52
C GLN A 13 3.22 -2.54 -6.19
N LYS A 14 2.81 -2.73 -4.95
CA LYS A 14 2.38 -3.99 -4.40
C LYS A 14 0.89 -3.94 -4.21
N GLU A 15 0.28 -5.10 -4.35
CA GLU A 15 -1.11 -5.28 -4.01
C GLU A 15 -1.22 -6.01 -2.67
N GLY A 16 -2.32 -5.79 -1.97
CA GLY A 16 -2.63 -6.47 -0.74
C GLY A 16 -4.06 -6.24 -0.29
N THR A 17 -4.37 -6.81 0.87
CA THR A 17 -5.66 -6.64 1.52
C THR A 17 -5.46 -5.93 2.84
N VAL A 18 -6.28 -4.93 3.12
CA VAL A 18 -6.29 -4.22 4.40
C VAL A 18 -6.74 -5.20 5.48
N LYS A 19 -5.83 -5.58 6.36
CA LYS A 19 -6.09 -6.52 7.45
C LYS A 19 -6.87 -5.86 8.57
N PHE A 20 -6.53 -4.62 8.89
CA PHE A 20 -7.33 -3.75 9.74
C PHE A 20 -6.92 -2.29 9.51
N PHE A 21 -7.86 -1.38 9.72
CA PHE A 21 -7.59 0.05 9.75
C PHE A 21 -8.41 0.70 10.87
N ASN A 22 -7.75 1.48 11.72
CA ASN A 22 -8.42 2.24 12.77
C ASN A 22 -8.52 3.69 12.34
N GLU A 23 -9.70 4.09 11.86
CA GLU A 23 -9.97 5.45 11.37
C GLU A 23 -9.76 6.51 12.47
N THR A 24 -10.15 6.22 13.72
CA THR A 24 -9.97 7.14 14.85
C THR A 24 -8.49 7.40 15.17
N LYS A 25 -7.64 6.37 15.07
CA LYS A 25 -6.20 6.48 15.35
C LYS A 25 -5.37 6.79 14.09
N GLY A 26 -5.93 6.66 12.90
CA GLY A 26 -5.27 6.92 11.62
C GLY A 26 -4.20 5.92 11.23
N PHE A 27 -4.27 4.66 11.67
CA PHE A 27 -3.29 3.64 11.26
C PHE A 27 -3.91 2.25 11.13
N GLY A 28 -3.23 1.39 10.38
CA GLY A 28 -3.63 0.02 10.12
C GLY A 28 -2.50 -0.83 9.60
N PHE A 29 -2.86 -1.99 9.06
CA PHE A 29 -1.93 -2.93 8.43
C PHE A 29 -2.52 -3.52 7.17
N ILE A 30 -1.66 -3.73 6.17
CA ILE A 30 -2.00 -4.34 4.89
C ILE A 30 -1.21 -5.65 4.78
N THR A 31 -1.91 -6.73 4.46
CA THR A 31 -1.29 -8.02 4.15
C THR A 31 -1.00 -8.07 2.65
N PRO A 32 0.28 -8.14 2.22
CA PRO A 32 0.62 -8.19 0.79
C PRO A 32 0.11 -9.46 0.12
N SER A 33 -0.42 -9.34 -1.10
CA SER A 33 -0.89 -10.47 -1.92
C SER A 33 0.23 -11.46 -2.28
N ALA A 34 1.48 -10.97 -2.36
CA ALA A 34 2.66 -11.80 -2.57
C ALA A 34 3.08 -12.62 -1.34
N GLY A 35 2.37 -12.47 -0.21
CA GLY A 35 2.76 -13.01 1.08
C GLY A 35 3.90 -12.22 1.74
N GLY A 36 4.23 -12.58 2.98
CA GLY A 36 5.29 -11.93 3.77
C GLY A 36 4.76 -11.27 5.04
N GLN A 37 5.53 -10.31 5.55
CA GLN A 37 5.14 -9.54 6.73
C GLN A 37 4.08 -8.49 6.39
N ASP A 38 3.16 -8.29 7.34
CA ASP A 38 2.18 -7.21 7.27
C ASP A 38 2.89 -5.86 7.18
N VAL A 39 2.43 -5.01 6.28
CA VAL A 39 2.98 -3.68 6.04
C VAL A 39 2.16 -2.67 6.83
N PHE A 40 2.84 -1.82 7.59
CA PHE A 40 2.18 -0.77 8.35
C PHE A 40 1.63 0.31 7.40
N VAL A 41 0.43 0.81 7.65
CA VAL A 41 -0.15 1.93 6.89
C VAL A 41 -0.60 3.03 7.84
N HIS A 42 -0.33 4.28 7.47
CA HIS A 42 -0.78 5.48 8.18
C HIS A 42 -1.71 6.29 7.30
N SER A 43 -2.66 7.03 7.90
CA SER A 43 -3.63 7.86 7.19
C SER A 43 -2.98 8.89 6.26
N THR A 44 -1.76 9.35 6.57
CA THR A 44 -1.00 10.29 5.72
C THR A 44 -0.48 9.66 4.42
N GLY A 45 -0.44 8.33 4.33
CA GLY A 45 -0.02 7.60 3.13
C GLY A 45 -1.19 7.16 2.24
N LEU A 46 -2.42 7.45 2.64
CA LEU A 46 -3.63 7.11 1.91
C LEU A 46 -3.90 8.15 0.81
N ILE A 47 -4.19 7.66 -0.39
CA ILE A 47 -4.78 8.43 -1.49
C ILE A 47 -6.30 8.34 -1.38
N ASP A 48 -6.82 7.12 -1.16
CA ASP A 48 -8.25 6.85 -0.96
C ASP A 48 -8.52 6.41 0.48
N GLU A 49 -9.76 6.58 0.94
CA GLU A 49 -10.22 5.97 2.19
C GLU A 49 -10.22 4.45 2.06
N ILE A 50 -9.68 3.76 3.06
CA ILE A 50 -9.58 2.30 3.10
C ILE A 50 -10.31 1.73 4.31
N ARG A 51 -10.87 0.53 4.14
CA ARG A 51 -11.55 -0.22 5.21
C ARG A 51 -10.98 -1.62 5.32
N GLU A 52 -11.29 -2.27 6.44
CA GLU A 52 -10.95 -3.69 6.63
C GLU A 52 -11.49 -4.54 5.47
N ASN A 53 -10.65 -5.45 4.98
CA ASN A 53 -10.88 -6.34 3.83
C ASN A 53 -10.86 -5.67 2.45
N ASP A 54 -10.61 -4.36 2.35
CA ASP A 54 -10.42 -3.71 1.05
C ASP A 54 -9.15 -4.21 0.36
N LYS A 55 -9.23 -4.38 -0.95
CA LYS A 55 -8.06 -4.61 -1.78
C LYS A 55 -7.44 -3.27 -2.14
N VAL A 56 -6.13 -3.18 -2.00
CA VAL A 56 -5.40 -1.94 -2.19
C VAL A 56 -4.12 -2.16 -2.99
N GLU A 57 -3.76 -1.16 -3.78
CA GLU A 57 -2.45 -1.00 -4.39
C GLU A 57 -1.67 0.06 -3.61
N PHE A 58 -0.41 -0.24 -3.28
CA PHE A 58 0.43 0.61 -2.44
C PHE A 58 1.90 0.45 -2.78
N GLU A 59 2.71 1.44 -2.43
CA GLU A 59 4.16 1.38 -2.49
C GLU A 59 4.72 1.14 -1.08
N VAL A 60 5.90 0.53 -1.00
CA VAL A 60 6.55 0.23 0.30
C VAL A 60 7.81 1.05 0.45
N GLU A 61 7.90 1.77 1.56
CA GLU A 61 9.07 2.52 1.98
C GLU A 61 9.63 2.01 3.30
N ASN A 62 10.93 2.23 3.53
CA ASN A 62 11.57 1.94 4.81
C ASN A 62 11.28 3.09 5.79
N GLY A 63 10.32 2.87 6.69
CA GLY A 63 10.01 3.79 7.78
C GLY A 63 10.83 3.52 9.05
N ARG A 64 10.71 4.42 10.03
CA ARG A 64 11.37 4.27 11.35
C ARG A 64 10.94 3.02 12.14
N LYS A 65 9.78 2.43 11.80
CA LYS A 65 9.17 1.28 12.49
C LYS A 65 9.12 0.02 11.62
N GLY A 66 9.80 0.01 10.47
CA GLY A 66 9.73 -1.07 9.49
C GLY A 66 9.08 -0.62 8.18
N LEU A 67 8.58 -1.58 7.41
CA LEU A 67 7.95 -1.34 6.12
C LEU A 67 6.67 -0.51 6.28
N ASN A 68 6.62 0.63 5.59
CA ASN A 68 5.48 1.54 5.59
C ASN A 68 4.86 1.59 4.19
N ALA A 69 3.53 1.47 4.13
CA ALA A 69 2.75 1.62 2.92
C ALA A 69 2.49 3.11 2.65
N VAL A 70 2.79 3.55 1.43
CA VAL A 70 2.54 4.90 0.92
C VAL A 70 1.81 4.82 -0.42
N ASN A 71 1.22 5.93 -0.85
CA ASN A 71 0.44 6.00 -2.09
C ASN A 71 -0.66 4.91 -2.16
N VAL A 72 -1.33 4.67 -1.03
CA VAL A 72 -2.31 3.58 -0.90
C VAL A 72 -3.63 3.98 -1.53
N LYS A 73 -4.12 3.19 -2.48
CA LYS A 73 -5.41 3.40 -3.17
C LYS A 73 -6.21 2.10 -3.23
N VAL A 74 -7.53 2.21 -3.29
CA VAL A 74 -8.43 1.05 -3.41
C VAL A 74 -8.48 0.57 -4.87
N ILE A 75 -8.56 -0.75 -5.09
CA ILE A 75 -8.66 -1.38 -6.42
C ILE A 75 -9.99 -2.12 -6.64
#